data_AF-R6DQ92-F1
#
_entry.id   AF-R6DQ92-F1
#
_cell.length_a   1.000
_cell.length_b   1.000
_cell.length_c   1.000
_cell.angle_alpha   90.00
_cell.angle_beta   90.00
_cell.angle_gamma   90.00
#
_symmetry.space_group_name_H-M   'P 1'
#
loop_
_entity.id
_entity.type
_entity.pdbx_description
1 polymer ?
#
loop_
_entity_poly.entity_id
_entity_poly.type
_entity_poly.pdbx_seq_one_letter_code
_entity_poly.pdbx_strand_id
1 'polypeptide(L)'
;MDTVDTQEPAEDGTQISVGNDNENANKSEGPKRKKKKITLSIFVVLLIAALAFGYVQKQRIDYAENLYQAAYFMQEGYIKAEDICNLIQKTWNNAIWKKSDKETNKYTKVKGVFVSDFNDALDRLFEDEDFVDQLREIMENQSQVNAYVKALQNPPKKFQAGYQKITELYEAYLKFTNMALSPTGSLNSFAEDFEEIDKETAELLSGTRVYIE
;
A
#
# COMPACT_ATOMS: atom_id res chain seq x y z
N MET A 1 95.55 85.23 -45.13
CA MET A 1 94.52 84.75 -46.06
C MET A 1 93.50 84.01 -45.24
N ASP A 2 92.85 84.71 -44.30
CA ASP A 2 91.78 85.72 -44.50
C ASP A 2 90.46 84.95 -44.59
N THR A 3 89.38 85.19 -43.83
CA THR A 3 89.00 86.21 -42.85
C THR A 3 87.76 85.69 -42.10
N VAL A 4 87.63 86.13 -40.85
CA VAL A 4 86.42 86.40 -40.02
C VAL A 4 85.17 86.71 -40.88
N ASP A 5 83.94 86.23 -40.58
CA ASP A 5 82.95 86.73 -39.60
C ASP A 5 81.72 85.77 -39.71
N THR A 6 80.90 85.46 -38.71
CA THR A 6 80.22 86.43 -37.83
C THR A 6 78.71 86.30 -37.98
N GLN A 7 78.01 85.40 -37.26
CA GLN A 7 76.72 85.75 -36.63
C GLN A 7 76.10 84.63 -35.77
N GLU A 8 75.83 85.01 -34.52
CA GLU A 8 74.98 84.43 -33.47
C GLU A 8 73.98 85.56 -33.09
N PRO A 9 73.07 85.42 -32.10
CA PRO A 9 72.15 84.34 -31.68
C PRO A 9 70.70 84.87 -31.52
N ALA A 10 69.77 84.02 -31.06
CA ALA A 10 68.92 84.28 -29.88
C ALA A 10 67.97 83.09 -29.66
N GLU A 11 68.10 82.41 -28.51
CA GLU A 11 67.10 82.28 -27.42
C GLU A 11 65.91 81.36 -27.78
N ASP A 12 65.41 80.45 -26.94
CA ASP A 12 65.21 80.37 -25.50
C ASP A 12 64.84 78.88 -25.26
N GLY A 13 65.30 78.15 -24.25
CA GLY A 13 64.97 78.37 -22.86
C GLY A 13 64.56 77.07 -22.18
N THR A 14 65.38 76.61 -21.23
CA THR A 14 64.99 76.01 -19.93
C THR A 14 64.26 74.65 -19.95
N GLN A 15 64.91 73.51 -19.65
CA GLN A 15 65.36 72.97 -18.33
C GLN A 15 64.18 72.70 -17.33
N ILE A 16 64.07 71.68 -16.47
CA ILE A 16 65.03 70.93 -15.61
C ILE A 16 64.45 69.51 -15.27
N SER A 17 65.39 68.61 -14.99
CA SER A 17 65.39 67.33 -14.26
C SER A 17 64.51 67.18 -12.98
N VAL A 18 64.25 65.92 -12.60
CA VAL A 18 64.49 65.26 -11.29
C VAL A 18 63.33 64.28 -10.97
N GLY A 19 63.69 63.03 -10.65
CA GLY A 19 62.74 61.93 -10.38
C GLY A 19 62.22 61.84 -8.95
N ASN A 20 61.16 61.05 -8.75
CA ASN A 20 61.12 59.87 -7.87
C ASN A 20 59.76 59.16 -7.98
N ASP A 21 59.80 57.83 -7.88
CA ASP A 21 58.82 56.85 -7.39
C ASP A 21 57.30 57.11 -7.57
N ASN A 22 56.63 56.23 -8.34
CA ASN A 22 55.44 55.57 -7.81
C ASN A 22 55.02 54.28 -8.55
N GLU A 23 54.45 53.41 -7.73
CA GLU A 23 53.86 52.09 -7.93
C GLU A 23 52.67 52.09 -8.93
N ASN A 24 52.47 50.98 -9.67
CA ASN A 24 51.23 50.17 -9.72
C ASN A 24 50.88 49.52 -11.10
N ALA A 25 50.55 48.22 -11.03
CA ALA A 25 49.69 47.38 -11.87
C ALA A 25 50.10 46.95 -13.32
N ASN A 26 50.33 45.64 -13.54
CA ASN A 26 49.30 44.72 -14.07
C ASN A 26 49.73 43.23 -14.23
N LYS A 27 48.91 42.35 -13.64
CA LYS A 27 48.42 41.01 -14.08
C LYS A 27 49.32 40.02 -14.86
N SER A 28 49.35 38.77 -14.36
CA SER A 28 48.53 37.70 -14.96
C SER A 28 48.19 36.58 -13.96
N GLU A 29 46.89 36.37 -13.72
CA GLU A 29 46.36 35.17 -13.08
C GLU A 29 46.15 34.10 -14.14
N GLY A 30 46.78 32.92 -13.98
CA GLY A 30 46.55 31.75 -14.82
C GLY A 30 45.17 31.09 -14.57
N PRO A 31 44.60 30.37 -15.55
CA PRO A 31 43.21 29.97 -15.52
C PRO A 31 42.94 28.78 -14.57
N LYS A 32 42.27 29.04 -13.44
CA LYS A 32 41.65 27.99 -12.61
C LYS A 32 40.33 27.52 -13.23
N ARG A 33 40.35 26.45 -14.04
CA ARG A 33 39.12 25.77 -14.53
C ARG A 33 39.16 24.25 -14.31
N LYS A 34 38.75 23.78 -13.13
CA LYS A 34 38.35 22.36 -12.88
C LYS A 34 37.17 22.15 -11.90
N LYS A 35 36.50 23.19 -11.39
CA LYS A 35 35.44 23.04 -10.36
C LYS A 35 34.01 22.78 -10.89
N LYS A 36 33.70 23.10 -12.16
CA LYS A 36 32.33 22.98 -12.71
C LYS A 36 31.84 21.53 -12.94
N LYS A 37 32.74 20.56 -13.14
CA LYS A 37 32.36 19.13 -13.27
C LYS A 37 32.09 18.47 -11.90
N ILE A 38 32.81 18.89 -10.85
CA ILE A 38 32.65 18.34 -9.49
C ILE A 38 31.31 18.80 -8.88
N THR A 39 30.95 20.07 -9.03
CA THR A 39 29.66 20.59 -8.54
C THR A 39 28.46 19.96 -9.26
N LEU A 40 28.54 19.76 -10.58
CA LEU A 40 27.51 19.06 -11.35
C LEU A 40 27.38 17.59 -10.91
N SER A 41 28.50 16.92 -10.67
CA SER A 41 28.50 15.52 -10.21
C SER A 41 27.88 15.36 -8.81
N ILE A 42 28.15 16.29 -7.87
CA ILE A 42 27.52 16.30 -6.54
C ILE A 42 26.01 16.54 -6.67
N PHE A 43 25.60 17.46 -7.54
CA PHE A 43 24.18 17.74 -7.76
C PHE A 43 23.43 16.53 -8.35
N VAL A 44 24.04 15.81 -9.29
CA VAL A 44 23.48 14.56 -9.83
C VAL A 44 23.35 13.47 -8.76
N VAL A 45 24.35 13.30 -7.90
CA VAL A 45 24.29 12.32 -6.79
C VAL A 45 23.19 12.69 -5.78
N LEU A 46 23.05 13.96 -5.43
CA LEU A 46 21.98 14.43 -4.54
C LEU A 46 20.59 14.25 -5.15
N LEU A 47 20.43 14.50 -6.46
CA LEU A 47 19.18 14.23 -7.17
C LEU A 47 18.82 12.74 -7.15
N ILE A 48 19.79 11.85 -7.44
CA ILE A 48 19.56 10.40 -7.38
C ILE A 48 19.19 9.97 -5.96
N ALA A 49 19.87 10.50 -4.93
CA ALA A 49 19.54 10.21 -3.54
C ALA A 49 18.13 10.71 -3.14
N ALA A 50 17.74 11.89 -3.60
CA ALA A 50 16.40 12.44 -3.37
C ALA A 50 15.31 11.62 -4.07
N LEU A 51 15.52 11.20 -5.32
CA LEU A 51 14.61 10.32 -6.05
C LEU A 51 14.51 8.93 -5.38
N ALA A 52 15.64 8.35 -4.98
CA ALA A 52 15.67 7.08 -4.26
C ALA A 52 14.95 7.19 -2.91
N PHE A 53 15.16 8.28 -2.16
CA PHE A 53 14.46 8.52 -0.90
C PHE A 53 12.95 8.68 -1.12
N GLY A 54 12.54 9.47 -2.11
CA GLY A 54 11.13 9.64 -2.47
C GLY A 54 10.47 8.31 -2.86
N TYR A 55 11.17 7.49 -3.64
CA TYR A 55 10.72 6.15 -4.01
C TYR A 55 10.55 5.23 -2.78
N VAL A 56 11.51 5.24 -1.84
CA VAL A 56 11.41 4.48 -0.58
C VAL A 56 10.25 4.96 0.30
N GLN A 57 10.01 6.27 0.38
CA GLN A 57 8.87 6.80 1.13
C GLN A 57 7.54 6.39 0.50
N LYS A 58 7.44 6.48 -0.84
CA LYS A 58 6.25 6.02 -1.56
C LYS A 58 5.99 4.53 -1.30
N GLN A 59 7.00 3.67 -1.42
CA GLN A 59 6.83 2.25 -1.10
C GLN A 59 6.33 2.01 0.33
N ARG A 60 6.79 2.80 1.31
CA ARG A 60 6.34 2.66 2.70
C ARG A 60 4.88 3.08 2.88
N ILE A 61 4.45 4.13 2.20
CA ILE A 61 3.06 4.60 2.22
C ILE A 61 2.17 3.56 1.54
N ASP A 62 2.52 3.13 0.33
CA ASP A 62 1.77 2.13 -0.43
C ASP A 62 1.68 0.81 0.36
N TYR A 63 2.75 0.41 1.05
CA TYR A 63 2.75 -0.79 1.89
C TYR A 63 1.82 -0.67 3.09
N ALA A 64 1.86 0.46 3.81
CA ALA A 64 0.99 0.70 4.96
C ALA A 64 -0.49 0.71 4.54
N GLU A 65 -0.79 1.37 3.41
CA GLU A 65 -2.14 1.39 2.83
C GLU A 65 -2.61 -0.02 2.48
N ASN A 66 -1.80 -0.81 1.75
CA ASN A 66 -2.18 -2.18 1.42
C ASN A 66 -2.37 -3.06 2.67
N LEU A 67 -1.63 -2.81 3.75
CA LEU A 67 -1.76 -3.55 5.00
C LEU A 67 -3.12 -3.24 5.66
N TYR A 68 -3.47 -1.96 5.70
CA TYR A 68 -4.77 -1.49 6.18
C TYR A 68 -5.92 -2.05 5.32
N GLN A 69 -5.83 -1.90 3.99
CA GLN A 69 -6.86 -2.36 3.06
C GLN A 69 -7.05 -3.88 3.13
N ALA A 70 -5.97 -4.66 3.24
CA ALA A 70 -6.07 -6.11 3.45
C ALA A 70 -6.88 -6.44 4.71
N ALA A 71 -6.55 -5.82 5.85
CA ALA A 71 -7.29 -6.04 7.11
C ALA A 71 -8.75 -5.63 7.00
N TYR A 72 -9.00 -4.44 6.43
CA TYR A 72 -10.34 -3.86 6.27
C TYR A 72 -11.25 -4.76 5.43
N PHE A 73 -10.79 -5.14 4.23
CA PHE A 73 -11.61 -5.98 3.34
C PHE A 73 -11.77 -7.42 3.86
N MET A 74 -10.79 -7.95 4.61
CA MET A 74 -10.98 -9.23 5.32
C MET A 74 -12.04 -9.13 6.40
N GLN A 75 -12.08 -8.04 7.16
CA GLN A 75 -13.14 -7.81 8.15
C GLN A 75 -14.52 -7.72 7.48
N GLU A 76 -14.65 -6.99 6.38
CA GLU A 76 -15.91 -6.89 5.64
C GLU A 76 -16.38 -8.26 5.11
N GLY A 77 -15.46 -9.03 4.52
CA GLY A 77 -15.77 -10.37 4.03
C GLY A 77 -16.10 -11.36 5.15
N TYR A 78 -15.42 -11.24 6.30
CA TYR A 78 -15.72 -12.01 7.51
C TYR A 78 -17.15 -11.76 7.99
N ILE A 79 -17.56 -10.49 8.19
CA ILE A 79 -18.92 -10.15 8.63
C ILE A 79 -19.97 -10.71 7.67
N LYS A 80 -19.74 -10.58 6.36
CA LYS A 80 -20.66 -11.11 5.34
C LYS A 80 -20.74 -12.65 5.38
N ALA A 81 -19.60 -13.32 5.53
CA ALA A 81 -19.56 -14.77 5.65
C ALA A 81 -20.25 -15.25 6.93
N GLU A 82 -20.14 -14.51 8.04
CA GLU A 82 -20.82 -14.81 9.31
C GLU A 82 -22.34 -14.81 9.11
N ASP A 83 -22.91 -13.78 8.47
CA ASP A 83 -24.33 -13.69 8.15
C ASP A 83 -24.80 -14.88 7.29
N ILE A 84 -24.02 -15.24 6.26
CA ILE A 84 -24.34 -16.36 5.36
C ILE A 84 -24.27 -17.70 6.09
N CYS A 85 -23.21 -17.96 6.85
CA CYS A 85 -23.05 -19.20 7.62
C CYS A 85 -24.18 -19.37 8.65
N ASN A 86 -24.59 -18.28 9.31
CA ASN A 86 -25.74 -18.27 10.20
C ASN A 86 -27.03 -18.64 9.47
N LEU A 87 -27.28 -18.10 8.26
CA LEU A 87 -28.45 -18.44 7.47
C LEU A 87 -28.46 -19.90 7.03
N ILE A 88 -27.31 -20.45 6.62
CA ILE A 88 -27.15 -21.88 6.28
C ILE A 88 -27.50 -22.74 7.48
N GLN A 89 -26.85 -22.50 8.63
CA GLN A 89 -27.07 -23.26 9.86
C GLN A 89 -28.54 -23.19 10.32
N LYS A 90 -29.14 -22.00 10.24
CA LYS A 90 -30.54 -21.76 10.61
C LYS A 90 -31.50 -22.49 9.68
N THR A 91 -31.26 -22.47 8.37
CA THR A 91 -32.07 -23.19 7.37
C THR A 91 -32.02 -24.69 7.62
N TRP A 92 -30.81 -25.21 7.85
CA TRP A 92 -30.58 -26.62 8.15
C TRP A 92 -31.28 -27.04 9.46
N ASN A 93 -31.12 -26.28 10.54
CA ASN A 93 -31.75 -26.53 11.83
C ASN A 93 -33.28 -26.51 11.73
N ASN A 94 -33.83 -25.51 11.05
CA ASN A 94 -35.27 -25.30 10.97
C ASN A 94 -35.96 -26.34 10.09
N ALA A 95 -35.29 -26.83 9.04
CA ALA A 95 -35.78 -27.95 8.24
C ALA A 95 -35.86 -29.25 9.07
N ILE A 96 -34.79 -29.60 9.81
CA ILE A 96 -34.73 -30.81 10.64
C ILE A 96 -35.79 -30.79 11.75
N TRP A 97 -35.86 -29.68 12.49
CA TRP A 97 -36.70 -29.57 13.68
C TRP A 97 -38.09 -28.97 13.41
N LYS A 98 -38.41 -28.69 12.15
CA LYS A 98 -39.70 -28.11 11.73
C LYS A 98 -40.03 -26.83 12.49
N LYS A 99 -39.02 -25.96 12.68
CA LYS A 99 -39.18 -24.67 13.34
C LYS A 99 -39.60 -23.62 12.34
N SER A 100 -40.75 -22.98 12.59
CA SER A 100 -41.27 -21.96 11.70
C SER A 100 -40.56 -20.64 11.94
N ASP A 101 -39.99 -20.05 10.90
CA ASP A 101 -39.21 -18.82 10.99
C ASP A 101 -39.36 -18.00 9.70
N LYS A 102 -39.59 -16.69 9.81
CA LYS A 102 -39.98 -15.84 8.67
C LYS A 102 -38.94 -15.83 7.56
N GLU A 103 -37.66 -15.84 7.94
CA GLU A 103 -36.52 -15.77 7.03
C GLU A 103 -36.31 -17.10 6.29
N THR A 104 -36.34 -18.21 7.01
CA THR A 104 -36.03 -19.54 6.44
C THR A 104 -37.27 -20.30 5.92
N ASN A 105 -38.49 -19.85 6.21
CA ASN A 105 -39.72 -20.48 5.72
C ASN A 105 -39.76 -20.57 4.19
N LYS A 106 -39.17 -19.60 3.45
CA LYS A 106 -39.11 -19.66 1.99
C LYS A 106 -38.34 -20.87 1.45
N TYR A 107 -37.39 -21.38 2.22
CA TYR A 107 -36.57 -22.54 1.86
C TYR A 107 -37.08 -23.84 2.49
N THR A 108 -37.54 -23.76 3.74
CA THR A 108 -37.89 -24.93 4.56
C THR A 108 -39.32 -25.42 4.36
N LYS A 109 -40.18 -24.67 3.65
CA LYS A 109 -41.60 -25.04 3.45
C LYS A 109 -42.05 -24.93 2.01
N VAL A 110 -42.86 -25.89 1.59
CA VAL A 110 -43.58 -25.90 0.32
C VAL A 110 -45.07 -25.94 0.61
N LYS A 111 -45.81 -24.95 0.09
CA LYS A 111 -47.27 -24.80 0.33
C LYS A 111 -47.64 -24.84 1.82
N GLY A 112 -46.78 -24.25 2.67
CA GLY A 112 -46.98 -24.16 4.12
C GLY A 112 -46.57 -25.40 4.92
N VAL A 113 -46.16 -26.48 4.26
CA VAL A 113 -45.69 -27.72 4.90
C VAL A 113 -44.18 -27.80 4.84
N PHE A 114 -43.53 -28.22 5.93
CA PHE A 114 -42.07 -28.41 5.94
C PHE A 114 -41.63 -29.46 4.92
N VAL A 115 -40.47 -29.23 4.32
CA VAL A 115 -39.79 -30.23 3.47
C VAL A 115 -39.54 -31.51 4.27
N SER A 116 -39.54 -32.66 3.58
CA SER A 116 -39.27 -33.96 4.20
C SER A 116 -37.78 -34.23 4.35
N ASP A 117 -36.97 -33.74 3.40
CA ASP A 117 -35.51 -33.82 3.44
C ASP A 117 -34.95 -32.41 3.68
N PHE A 118 -34.02 -32.29 4.63
CA PHE A 118 -33.37 -31.01 4.91
C PHE A 118 -32.46 -30.58 3.75
N ASN A 119 -31.95 -31.54 2.94
CA ASN A 119 -31.17 -31.22 1.74
C ASN A 119 -32.01 -30.42 0.75
N ASP A 120 -33.30 -30.72 0.61
CA ASP A 120 -34.17 -29.93 -0.27
C ASP A 120 -34.33 -28.47 0.21
N ALA A 121 -34.18 -28.20 1.51
CA ALA A 121 -34.18 -26.82 2.02
C ALA A 121 -32.87 -26.11 1.71
N LEU A 122 -31.74 -26.81 1.79
CA LEU A 122 -30.44 -26.27 1.41
C LEU A 122 -30.37 -26.01 -0.09
N ASP A 123 -30.83 -26.94 -0.93
CA ASP A 123 -30.88 -26.74 -2.39
C ASP A 123 -31.68 -25.48 -2.74
N ARG A 124 -32.85 -25.27 -2.11
CA ARG A 124 -33.64 -24.05 -2.30
C ARG A 124 -32.94 -22.78 -1.84
N LEU A 125 -32.14 -22.85 -0.77
CA LEU A 125 -31.33 -21.72 -0.32
C LEU A 125 -30.25 -21.39 -1.37
N PHE A 126 -29.57 -22.40 -1.91
CA PHE A 126 -28.51 -22.23 -2.91
C PHE A 126 -29.04 -21.94 -4.33
N GLU A 127 -30.33 -22.12 -4.58
CA GLU A 127 -31.03 -21.70 -5.81
C GLU A 127 -31.60 -20.26 -5.72
N ASP A 128 -31.65 -19.66 -4.53
CA ASP A 128 -32.19 -18.32 -4.30
C ASP A 128 -31.23 -17.26 -4.89
N GLU A 129 -31.73 -16.44 -5.81
CA GLU A 129 -30.89 -15.47 -6.55
C GLU A 129 -30.21 -14.47 -5.60
N ASP A 130 -30.93 -13.94 -4.60
CA ASP A 130 -30.37 -13.01 -3.61
C ASP A 130 -29.22 -13.67 -2.81
N PHE A 131 -29.41 -14.94 -2.41
CA PHE A 131 -28.38 -15.69 -1.70
C PHE A 131 -27.16 -15.99 -2.59
N VAL A 132 -27.38 -16.38 -3.85
CA VAL A 132 -26.30 -16.60 -4.82
C VAL A 132 -25.50 -15.31 -5.06
N ASP A 133 -26.16 -14.16 -5.11
CA ASP A 133 -25.48 -12.87 -5.24
C ASP A 133 -24.61 -12.56 -4.01
N GLN A 134 -25.09 -12.86 -2.80
CA GLN A 134 -24.25 -12.75 -1.59
C GLN A 134 -23.00 -13.63 -1.63
N LEU A 135 -23.10 -14.86 -2.17
CA LEU A 135 -21.94 -15.73 -2.36
C LEU A 135 -20.94 -15.16 -3.38
N ARG A 136 -21.43 -14.55 -4.47
CA ARG A 136 -20.56 -13.87 -5.45
C ARG A 136 -19.81 -12.71 -4.82
N GLU A 137 -20.47 -11.92 -3.97
CA GLU A 137 -19.81 -10.84 -3.25
C GLU A 137 -18.67 -11.33 -2.34
N ILE A 138 -18.80 -12.52 -1.73
CA ILE A 138 -17.68 -13.15 -1.00
C ILE A 138 -16.53 -13.51 -1.95
N MET A 139 -16.82 -14.12 -3.10
CA MET A 139 -15.79 -14.48 -4.08
C MET A 139 -15.04 -13.25 -4.60
N GLU A 140 -15.75 -12.15 -4.87
CA GLU A 140 -15.16 -10.88 -5.29
C GLU A 140 -14.30 -10.27 -4.18
N ASN A 141 -14.78 -10.29 -2.93
CA ASN A 141 -14.02 -9.84 -1.78
C ASN A 141 -12.74 -10.67 -1.58
N GLN A 142 -12.79 -12.01 -1.70
CA GLN A 142 -11.60 -12.87 -1.65
C GLN A 142 -10.57 -12.49 -2.73
N SER A 143 -11.04 -12.17 -3.95
CA SER A 143 -10.18 -11.72 -5.04
C SER A 143 -9.48 -10.40 -4.72
N GLN A 144 -10.22 -9.45 -4.15
CA GLN A 144 -9.70 -8.15 -3.75
C GLN A 144 -8.69 -8.26 -2.59
N VAL A 145 -9.01 -9.01 -1.54
CA VAL A 145 -8.10 -9.29 -0.42
C VAL A 145 -6.81 -9.94 -0.93
N ASN A 146 -6.91 -10.93 -1.81
CA ASN A 146 -5.75 -11.60 -2.41
C ASN A 146 -4.84 -10.61 -3.17
N ALA A 147 -5.41 -9.61 -3.84
CA ALA A 147 -4.63 -8.57 -4.51
C ALA A 147 -3.81 -7.73 -3.50
N TYR A 148 -4.42 -7.32 -2.38
CA TYR A 148 -3.70 -6.59 -1.32
C TYR A 148 -2.63 -7.45 -0.65
N VAL A 149 -2.94 -8.70 -0.29
CA VAL A 149 -1.98 -9.63 0.33
C VAL A 149 -0.78 -9.89 -0.61
N LYS A 150 -1.01 -10.04 -1.91
CA LYS A 150 0.07 -10.14 -2.90
C LYS A 150 0.94 -8.88 -2.95
N ALA A 151 0.34 -7.70 -2.85
CA ALA A 151 1.09 -6.44 -2.84
C ALA A 151 1.94 -6.25 -1.57
N LEU A 152 1.67 -7.01 -0.50
CA LEU A 152 2.42 -7.01 0.75
C LEU A 152 3.63 -7.97 0.76
N GLN A 153 3.85 -8.72 -0.31
CA GLN A 153 5.05 -9.53 -0.43
C GLN A 153 6.32 -8.67 -0.31
N ASN A 154 7.37 -9.22 0.32
CA ASN A 154 8.65 -8.54 0.60
C ASN A 154 8.51 -7.37 1.59
N PRO A 155 8.11 -7.62 2.85
CA PRO A 155 7.89 -6.58 3.85
C PRO A 155 9.16 -5.76 4.14
N PRO A 156 9.09 -4.40 4.12
CA PRO A 156 10.12 -3.57 4.71
C PRO A 156 10.29 -3.89 6.20
N LYS A 157 11.49 -3.73 6.76
CA LYS A 157 11.81 -4.09 8.17
C LYS A 157 10.77 -3.60 9.20
N LYS A 158 10.23 -2.39 9.02
CA LYS A 158 9.22 -1.81 9.93
C LYS A 158 7.91 -2.63 9.96
N PHE A 159 7.55 -3.28 8.86
CA PHE A 159 6.24 -3.92 8.68
C PHE A 159 6.28 -5.46 8.78
N GLN A 160 7.42 -6.06 9.13
CA GLN A 160 7.55 -7.52 9.18
C GLN A 160 6.56 -8.18 10.13
N ALA A 161 6.36 -7.62 11.33
CA ALA A 161 5.40 -8.15 12.29
C ALA A 161 3.94 -8.01 11.81
N GLY A 162 3.59 -6.87 11.21
CA GLY A 162 2.27 -6.66 10.62
C GLY A 162 2.00 -7.59 9.45
N TYR A 163 3.00 -7.84 8.59
CA TYR A 163 2.89 -8.80 7.50
C TYR A 163 2.61 -10.22 7.98
N GLN A 164 3.32 -10.66 9.02
CA GLN A 164 3.09 -11.98 9.62
C GLN A 164 1.64 -12.09 10.11
N LYS A 165 1.16 -11.09 10.85
CA LYS A 165 -0.20 -11.09 11.39
C LYS A 165 -1.28 -11.04 10.31
N ILE A 166 -1.07 -10.26 9.25
CA ILE A 166 -1.96 -10.24 8.09
C ILE A 166 -2.00 -11.58 7.37
N THR A 167 -0.87 -12.30 7.29
CA THR A 167 -0.84 -13.62 6.65
C THR A 167 -1.61 -14.64 7.48
N GLU A 168 -1.43 -14.65 8.80
CA GLU A 168 -2.21 -15.48 9.72
C GLU A 168 -3.71 -15.19 9.61
N LEU A 169 -4.09 -13.90 9.62
CA LEU A 169 -5.48 -13.48 9.41
C LEU A 169 -6.01 -13.92 8.05
N TYR A 170 -5.22 -13.80 6.98
CA TYR A 170 -5.63 -14.19 5.62
C TYR A 170 -5.95 -15.68 5.52
N GLU A 171 -5.14 -16.54 6.15
CA GLU A 171 -5.42 -17.97 6.19
C GLU A 171 -6.73 -18.29 6.92
N ALA A 172 -6.95 -17.70 8.09
CA ALA A 172 -8.20 -17.87 8.86
C ALA A 172 -9.43 -17.32 8.11
N TYR A 173 -9.31 -16.11 7.55
CA TYR A 173 -10.33 -15.49 6.71
C TYR A 173 -10.73 -16.38 5.53
N LEU A 174 -9.76 -16.98 4.82
CA LEU A 174 -10.06 -17.90 3.71
C LEU A 174 -10.77 -19.15 4.19
N LYS A 175 -10.36 -19.75 5.32
CA LYS A 175 -11.06 -20.89 5.91
C LYS A 175 -12.52 -20.53 6.20
N PHE A 176 -12.74 -19.41 6.87
CA PHE A 176 -14.07 -18.95 7.29
C PHE A 176 -14.99 -18.65 6.09
N THR A 177 -14.51 -17.85 5.13
CA THR A 177 -15.29 -17.51 3.93
C THR A 177 -15.58 -18.73 3.06
N ASN A 178 -14.68 -19.73 3.02
CA ASN A 178 -14.94 -20.98 2.31
C ASN A 178 -16.03 -21.84 2.97
N MET A 179 -16.30 -21.68 4.28
CA MET A 179 -17.46 -22.33 4.91
C MET A 179 -18.78 -21.83 4.32
N ALA A 180 -18.88 -20.53 4.02
CA ALA A 180 -20.04 -19.94 3.38
C ALA A 180 -20.18 -20.40 1.92
N LEU A 181 -19.07 -20.44 1.18
CA LEU A 181 -19.06 -20.80 -0.25
C LEU A 181 -19.29 -22.28 -0.51
N SER A 182 -18.84 -23.15 0.40
CA SER A 182 -18.87 -24.59 0.23
C SER A 182 -19.11 -25.27 1.58
N PRO A 183 -20.31 -25.16 2.15
CA PRO A 183 -20.63 -25.83 3.41
C PRO A 183 -20.53 -27.35 3.24
N THR A 184 -19.93 -28.02 4.21
CA THR A 184 -19.75 -29.48 4.18
C THR A 184 -20.04 -30.10 5.55
N GLY A 185 -20.12 -31.42 5.60
CA GLY A 185 -20.35 -32.17 6.83
C GLY A 185 -21.82 -32.30 7.21
N SER A 186 -22.08 -32.37 8.51
CA SER A 186 -23.41 -32.41 9.12
C SER A 186 -23.72 -31.07 9.79
N LEU A 187 -24.98 -30.84 10.17
CA LEU A 187 -25.36 -29.66 10.96
C LEU A 187 -24.47 -29.48 12.20
N ASN A 188 -24.17 -30.56 12.93
CA ASN A 188 -23.40 -30.47 14.16
C ASN A 188 -21.92 -30.14 13.87
N SER A 189 -21.28 -30.86 12.95
CA SER A 189 -19.89 -30.59 12.60
C SER A 189 -19.71 -29.22 11.97
N PHE A 190 -20.64 -28.79 11.11
CA PHE A 190 -20.63 -27.44 10.54
C PHE A 190 -20.76 -26.37 11.63
N ALA A 191 -21.64 -26.57 12.61
CA ALA A 191 -21.83 -25.64 13.72
C ALA A 191 -20.59 -25.55 14.62
N GLU A 192 -19.96 -26.69 14.93
CA GLU A 192 -18.72 -26.77 15.71
C GLU A 192 -17.56 -26.08 14.97
N ASP A 193 -17.34 -26.42 13.70
CA ASP A 193 -16.32 -25.79 12.86
C ASP A 193 -16.54 -24.27 12.75
N PHE A 194 -17.81 -23.85 12.63
CA PHE A 194 -18.17 -22.44 12.47
C PHE A 194 -17.82 -21.65 13.73
N GLU A 195 -18.19 -22.14 14.92
CA GLU A 195 -17.88 -21.50 16.19
C GLU A 195 -16.36 -21.43 16.45
N GLU A 196 -15.62 -22.49 16.13
CA GLU A 196 -14.17 -22.54 16.30
C GLU A 196 -13.47 -21.52 15.39
N ILE A 197 -13.77 -21.55 14.09
CA ILE A 197 -13.10 -20.69 13.10
C ILE A 197 -13.56 -19.24 13.25
N ASP A 198 -14.80 -18.98 13.64
CA ASP A 198 -15.30 -17.63 13.97
C ASP A 198 -14.44 -16.99 15.06
N LYS A 199 -14.29 -17.70 16.18
CA LYS A 199 -13.49 -17.24 17.31
C LYS A 199 -12.03 -17.02 16.93
N GLU A 200 -11.41 -17.97 16.22
CA GLU A 200 -10.02 -17.83 15.74
C GLU A 200 -9.86 -16.57 14.87
N THR A 201 -10.77 -16.36 13.92
CA THR A 201 -10.72 -15.23 12.99
C THR A 201 -10.93 -13.90 13.71
N ALA A 202 -11.87 -13.82 14.65
CA ALA A 202 -12.11 -12.64 15.46
C ALA A 202 -10.91 -12.25 16.34
N GLU A 203 -10.25 -13.23 16.96
CA GLU A 203 -9.01 -13.01 17.73
C GLU A 203 -7.87 -12.48 16.84
N LEU A 204 -7.72 -13.02 15.62
CA LEU A 204 -6.73 -12.57 14.65
C LEU A 204 -7.03 -11.17 14.09
N LEU A 205 -8.29 -10.83 13.85
CA LEU A 205 -8.71 -9.48 13.46
C LEU A 205 -8.32 -8.46 14.53
N SER A 206 -8.64 -8.75 15.79
CA SER A 206 -8.26 -7.92 16.94
C SER A 206 -6.75 -7.77 17.06
N GLY A 207 -5.99 -8.86 16.93
CA GLY A 207 -4.53 -8.84 16.98
C GLY A 207 -3.88 -8.07 15.84
N THR A 208 -4.46 -8.12 14.63
CA THR A 208 -3.96 -7.41 13.44
C THR A 208 -4.13 -5.90 13.57
N ARG A 209 -5.18 -5.45 14.26
CA ARG A 209 -5.50 -4.03 14.44
C ARG A 209 -4.34 -3.20 15.00
N VAL A 210 -3.54 -3.78 15.89
CA VAL A 210 -2.37 -3.12 16.51
C VAL A 210 -1.28 -2.74 15.49
N TYR A 211 -1.30 -3.32 14.29
CA TYR A 211 -0.29 -3.10 13.24
C TYR A 211 -0.76 -2.20 12.09
N ILE A 212 -2.05 -1.82 12.08
CA ILE A 212 -2.67 -1.00 11.03
C ILE A 212 -3.15 0.37 11.53
N GLU A 213 -3.05 0.63 12.84
CA GLU A 213 -3.22 1.94 13.48
C GLU A 213 -1.91 2.76 13.47
#